data_AF-A0A3S0BIS2-F1
#
_entry.id   AF-A0A3S0BIS2-F1
#
_cell.length_a   1.000
_cell.length_b   1.000
_cell.length_c   1.000
_cell.angle_alpha   90.00
_cell.angle_beta   90.00
_cell.angle_gamma   90.00
#
_symmetry.space_group_name_H-M   'P 1'
#
loop_
_entity.id
_entity.type
_entity.pdbx_description
1 polymer ?
#
loop_
_entity_poly.entity_id
_entity_poly.type
_entity_poly.pdbx_seq_one_letter_code
_entity_poly.pdbx_strand_id
1 'polypeptide(L)'
;MLDPLREAVARWEPDLIVRDPCEYASAVVAAETSLPVAQAAISLAAVEWGSIAAAARALEGWRVGLSDIVRSTPYVTRFPASLDPSPFPTTIRFREPWVPAEPLPDWWPGDDRPLVYATFGTVLGHMSTAVRSMAVLLDAVAGLDARVLLTTGRGVDPVALGPAPANVRVEQWVDQADALEAASVVVCHGGSGTTFGALARGVPVVVVPMFADQPVNAVAVERAGAGTVVRPADRRSLGDGDAERIERAVRVIVDRSRSRPDLGGPRRAAAAIGAEMAALPLLLDVFPGDRGAVSPWVGDVDQLRGDPGTSR
;
A
#
# COMPACT_ATOMS: atom_id res chain seq x y z
N MET A 1 -20.21 -1.69 -15.61
CA MET A 1 -19.21 -0.60 -15.68
C MET A 1 -18.84 -0.20 -17.11
N LEU A 2 -18.86 -1.11 -18.11
CA LEU A 2 -18.42 -0.79 -19.48
C LEU A 2 -19.21 0.34 -20.16
N ASP A 3 -20.55 0.27 -20.20
CA ASP A 3 -21.32 1.29 -20.95
C ASP A 3 -21.17 2.71 -20.39
N PRO A 4 -21.24 2.93 -19.06
CA PRO A 4 -20.93 4.25 -18.50
C PRO A 4 -19.51 4.74 -18.84
N LEU A 5 -18.53 3.84 -18.92
CA LEU A 5 -17.15 4.21 -19.25
C LEU A 5 -17.00 4.57 -20.73
N ARG A 6 -17.63 3.82 -21.65
CA ARG A 6 -17.67 4.16 -23.07
C ARG A 6 -18.29 5.53 -23.30
N GLU A 7 -19.40 5.80 -22.61
CA GLU A 7 -20.08 7.09 -22.68
C GLU A 7 -19.22 8.23 -22.12
N ALA A 8 -18.48 7.99 -21.03
CA ALA A 8 -17.53 8.95 -20.49
C ALA A 8 -16.39 9.24 -21.48
N VAL A 9 -15.79 8.21 -22.09
CA VAL A 9 -14.74 8.37 -23.10
C VAL A 9 -15.24 9.11 -24.33
N ALA A 10 -16.43 8.77 -24.83
CA ALA A 10 -17.01 9.44 -26.00
C ALA A 10 -17.35 10.92 -25.75
N ARG A 11 -17.73 11.30 -24.52
CA ARG A 11 -18.04 12.70 -24.18
C ARG A 11 -16.80 13.52 -23.83
N TRP A 12 -15.84 12.92 -23.13
CA TRP A 12 -14.68 13.64 -22.61
C TRP A 12 -13.51 13.67 -23.60
N GLU A 13 -13.46 12.71 -24.53
CA GLU A 13 -12.40 12.56 -25.53
C GLU A 13 -10.99 12.55 -24.91
N PRO A 14 -10.70 11.59 -23.99
CA PRO A 14 -9.38 11.45 -23.37
C PRO A 14 -8.26 11.23 -24.39
N ASP A 15 -7.09 11.80 -24.13
CA ASP A 15 -5.84 11.43 -24.82
C ASP A 15 -5.11 10.23 -24.14
N LEU A 16 -5.46 9.91 -22.89
CA LEU A 16 -4.84 8.85 -22.07
C LEU A 16 -5.85 8.31 -21.06
N ILE A 17 -5.82 7.00 -20.83
CA ILE A 17 -6.53 6.35 -19.72
C ILE A 17 -5.51 5.90 -18.67
N VAL A 18 -5.63 6.44 -17.45
CA VAL A 18 -4.90 5.93 -16.28
C VAL A 18 -5.85 5.05 -15.49
N ARG A 19 -5.49 3.79 -15.28
CA ARG A 19 -6.36 2.80 -14.65
C ARG A 19 -5.80 2.23 -13.35
N ASP A 20 -6.73 1.86 -12.49
CA ASP A 20 -6.48 0.93 -11.40
C ASP A 20 -6.15 -0.46 -11.98
N PRO A 21 -5.16 -1.19 -11.42
CA PRO A 21 -4.70 -2.48 -11.92
C PRO A 21 -5.75 -3.59 -11.87
N CYS A 22 -6.75 -3.49 -10.98
CA CYS A 22 -7.80 -4.49 -10.79
C CYS A 22 -9.11 -4.12 -11.48
N GLU A 23 -9.22 -2.92 -12.06
CA GLU A 23 -10.35 -2.47 -12.87
C GLU A 23 -10.05 -2.70 -14.35
N TYR A 24 -10.76 -3.62 -15.02
CA TYR A 24 -10.44 -4.05 -16.39
C TYR A 24 -11.35 -3.48 -17.50
N ALA A 25 -12.46 -2.83 -17.17
CA ALA A 25 -13.34 -2.23 -18.17
C ALA A 25 -12.60 -1.13 -18.96
N SER A 26 -11.73 -0.36 -18.30
CA SER A 26 -10.85 0.62 -18.95
C SER A 26 -9.92 0.01 -19.99
N ALA A 27 -9.34 -1.17 -19.73
CA ALA A 27 -8.50 -1.86 -20.70
C ALA A 27 -9.27 -2.31 -21.95
N VAL A 28 -10.53 -2.76 -21.76
CA VAL A 28 -11.41 -3.13 -22.87
C VAL A 28 -11.73 -1.89 -23.72
N VAL A 29 -12.19 -0.80 -23.09
CA VAL A 29 -12.54 0.43 -23.81
C VAL A 29 -11.33 1.04 -24.52
N ALA A 30 -10.16 1.02 -23.90
CA ALA A 30 -8.94 1.49 -24.53
C ALA A 30 -8.56 0.64 -25.76
N ALA A 31 -8.72 -0.68 -25.68
CA ALA A 31 -8.48 -1.57 -26.80
C ALA A 31 -9.49 -1.37 -27.95
N GLU A 32 -10.73 -0.97 -27.66
CA GLU A 32 -11.76 -0.63 -28.65
C GLU A 32 -11.47 0.71 -29.35
N THR A 33 -10.95 1.68 -28.60
CA THR A 33 -10.72 3.06 -29.06
C THR A 33 -9.28 3.35 -29.49
N SER A 34 -8.37 2.41 -29.27
CA SER A 34 -6.93 2.56 -29.48
C SER A 34 -6.29 3.69 -28.65
N LEU A 35 -6.88 4.01 -27.49
CA LEU A 35 -6.33 5.01 -26.58
C LEU A 35 -5.11 4.47 -25.82
N PRO A 36 -4.08 5.31 -25.58
CA PRO A 36 -2.99 4.98 -24.67
C PRO A 36 -3.51 4.63 -23.26
N VAL A 37 -2.84 3.70 -22.59
CA VAL A 37 -3.17 3.27 -21.22
C VAL A 37 -1.92 3.21 -20.35
N ALA A 38 -2.05 3.69 -19.11
CA ALA A 38 -1.09 3.49 -18.04
C ALA A 38 -1.76 2.84 -16.81
N GLN A 39 -1.04 2.00 -16.10
CA GLN A 39 -1.49 1.35 -14.87
C GLN A 39 -0.90 2.06 -13.66
N ALA A 40 -1.75 2.59 -12.78
CA ALA A 40 -1.33 3.22 -11.53
C ALA A 40 -1.39 2.22 -10.38
N ALA A 41 -0.22 1.85 -9.85
CA ALA A 41 -0.06 0.84 -8.83
C ALA A 41 -0.82 1.16 -7.54
N ILE A 42 -1.52 0.15 -7.01
CA ILE A 42 -2.05 0.15 -5.65
C ILE A 42 -1.53 -1.01 -4.81
N SER A 43 -0.81 -1.95 -5.44
CA SER A 43 -0.18 -3.12 -4.83
C SER A 43 1.15 -3.43 -5.51
N LEU A 44 1.96 -4.28 -4.90
CA LEU A 44 3.22 -4.72 -5.49
C LEU A 44 3.00 -5.36 -6.87
N ALA A 45 3.93 -5.15 -7.78
CA ALA A 45 3.84 -5.53 -9.19
C ALA A 45 3.57 -7.03 -9.39
N ALA A 46 4.11 -7.89 -8.53
CA ALA A 46 3.84 -9.33 -8.55
C ALA A 46 2.36 -9.66 -8.28
N VAL A 47 1.70 -8.90 -7.39
CA VAL A 47 0.26 -9.07 -7.10
C VAL A 47 -0.55 -8.65 -8.32
N GLU A 48 -0.22 -7.50 -8.90
CA GLU A 48 -0.96 -6.94 -10.03
C GLU A 48 -0.78 -7.80 -11.29
N TRP A 49 0.43 -8.31 -11.52
CA TRP A 49 0.71 -9.30 -12.57
C TRP A 49 -0.15 -10.58 -12.40
N GLY A 50 -0.25 -11.08 -11.17
CA GLY A 50 -1.09 -12.21 -10.82
C GLY A 50 -2.59 -11.93 -11.04
N SER A 51 -3.05 -10.71 -10.73
CA SER A 51 -4.42 -10.27 -10.98
C SER A 51 -4.78 -10.35 -12.46
N ILE A 52 -3.88 -9.89 -13.34
CA ILE A 52 -4.09 -9.96 -14.80
C ILE A 52 -4.19 -11.42 -15.26
N ALA A 53 -3.34 -12.30 -14.71
CA ALA A 53 -3.41 -13.73 -15.01
C ALA A 53 -4.77 -14.34 -14.59
N ALA A 54 -5.30 -13.95 -13.44
CA ALA A 54 -6.61 -14.41 -12.98
C ALA A 54 -7.76 -13.88 -13.87
N ALA A 55 -7.64 -12.66 -14.40
CA ALA A 55 -8.62 -12.05 -15.29
C ALA A 55 -8.49 -12.48 -16.77
N ALA A 56 -7.39 -13.14 -17.15
CA ALA A 56 -7.02 -13.39 -18.54
C ALA A 56 -8.16 -14.01 -19.35
N ARG A 57 -8.78 -15.09 -18.88
CA ARG A 57 -9.90 -15.74 -19.60
C ARG A 57 -11.06 -14.79 -19.90
N ALA A 58 -11.40 -13.90 -18.96
CA ALA A 58 -12.46 -12.91 -19.17
C ALA A 58 -12.02 -11.83 -20.18
N LEU A 59 -10.76 -11.39 -20.11
CA LEU A 59 -10.18 -10.42 -21.03
C LEU A 59 -10.13 -10.94 -22.48
N GLU A 60 -9.73 -12.20 -22.66
CA GLU A 60 -9.68 -12.84 -23.98
C GLU A 60 -11.07 -12.95 -24.64
N GLY A 61 -12.14 -12.98 -23.83
CA GLY A 61 -13.52 -12.94 -24.32
C GLY A 61 -13.91 -11.62 -24.98
N TRP A 62 -13.19 -10.53 -24.70
CA TRP A 62 -13.40 -9.21 -25.30
C TRP A 62 -12.49 -8.98 -26.51
N ARG A 63 -11.22 -9.34 -26.40
CA ARG A 63 -10.24 -9.24 -27.49
C ARG A 63 -9.13 -10.26 -27.28
N VAL A 64 -8.80 -10.99 -28.34
CA VAL A 64 -7.66 -11.92 -28.33
C VAL A 64 -6.36 -11.14 -28.08
N GLY A 65 -5.56 -11.62 -27.13
CA GLY A 65 -4.31 -11.01 -26.67
C GLY A 65 -4.51 -9.84 -25.69
N LEU A 66 -5.73 -9.56 -25.22
CA LEU A 66 -5.97 -8.40 -24.35
C LEU A 66 -5.20 -8.49 -23.03
N SER A 67 -5.05 -9.69 -22.46
CA SER A 67 -4.27 -9.87 -21.23
C SER A 67 -2.78 -9.53 -21.43
N ASP A 68 -2.20 -9.83 -22.59
CA ASP A 68 -0.82 -9.47 -22.93
C ASP A 68 -0.69 -7.98 -23.25
N ILE A 69 -1.68 -7.39 -23.94
CA ILE A 69 -1.75 -5.93 -24.13
C ILE A 69 -1.73 -5.23 -22.78
N VAL A 70 -2.55 -5.67 -21.82
CA VAL A 70 -2.57 -5.10 -20.47
C VAL A 70 -1.20 -5.20 -19.78
N ARG A 71 -0.52 -6.35 -19.88
CA ARG A 71 0.84 -6.54 -19.33
C ARG A 71 1.90 -5.67 -19.98
N SER A 72 1.67 -5.23 -21.21
CA SER A 72 2.58 -4.33 -21.92
C SER A 72 2.36 -2.85 -21.57
N THR A 73 1.24 -2.50 -20.92
CA THR A 73 0.99 -1.12 -20.49
C THR A 73 1.98 -0.69 -19.43
N PRO A 74 2.46 0.57 -19.42
CA PRO A 74 3.46 0.94 -18.45
C PRO A 74 2.89 0.98 -17.03
N TYR A 75 3.68 0.44 -16.12
CA TYR A 75 3.36 0.28 -14.71
C TYR A 75 3.95 1.46 -13.91
N VAL A 76 3.08 2.31 -13.37
CA VAL A 76 3.43 3.53 -12.65
C VAL A 76 3.28 3.29 -11.16
N THR A 77 4.38 3.36 -10.40
CA THR A 77 4.39 2.93 -9.00
C THR A 77 5.15 3.86 -8.08
N ARG A 78 4.73 3.91 -6.81
CA ARG A 78 5.47 4.58 -5.72
C ARG A 78 6.36 3.61 -4.95
N PHE A 79 6.28 2.32 -5.25
CA PHE A 79 7.02 1.31 -4.52
C PHE A 79 8.49 1.28 -4.95
N PRO A 80 9.42 1.20 -3.97
CA PRO A 80 10.85 1.16 -4.25
C PRO A 80 11.22 -0.13 -4.96
N ALA A 81 12.25 -0.08 -5.82
CA ALA A 81 12.70 -1.23 -6.60
C ALA A 81 13.23 -2.36 -5.70
N SER A 82 13.79 -2.03 -4.54
CA SER A 82 14.27 -3.04 -3.58
C SER A 82 13.16 -3.92 -2.98
N LEU A 83 11.93 -3.41 -2.91
CA LEU A 83 10.76 -4.15 -2.42
C LEU A 83 9.81 -4.62 -3.53
N ASP A 84 9.86 -3.97 -4.69
CA ASP A 84 8.95 -4.20 -5.81
C ASP A 84 9.71 -4.44 -7.13
N PRO A 85 10.42 -5.59 -7.26
CA PRO A 85 11.01 -5.99 -8.52
C PRO A 85 9.89 -6.30 -9.53
N SER A 86 9.72 -5.39 -10.48
CA SER A 86 8.59 -5.41 -11.40
C SER A 86 8.79 -6.37 -12.58
N PRO A 87 7.81 -7.23 -12.91
CA PRO A 87 7.80 -8.03 -14.12
C PRO A 87 7.30 -7.27 -15.36
N PHE A 88 6.79 -6.04 -15.20
CA PHE A 88 6.27 -5.25 -16.30
C PHE A 88 7.42 -4.70 -17.17
N PRO A 89 7.31 -4.75 -18.52
CA PRO A 89 8.37 -4.31 -19.43
C PRO A 89 8.77 -2.84 -19.22
N THR A 90 7.79 -1.99 -18.90
CA THR A 90 8.02 -0.57 -18.61
C THR A 90 7.52 -0.28 -17.21
N THR A 91 8.43 0.08 -16.31
CA THR A 91 8.10 0.47 -14.93
C THR A 91 8.62 1.86 -14.64
N ILE A 92 7.71 2.74 -14.24
CA ILE A 92 7.99 4.15 -13.96
C ILE A 92 7.74 4.39 -12.48
N ARG A 93 8.80 4.79 -11.76
CA ARG A 93 8.75 5.04 -10.33
C ARG A 93 8.72 6.52 -10.04
N PHE A 94 7.91 6.92 -9.08
CA PHE A 94 7.78 8.32 -8.68
C PHE A 94 7.52 8.44 -7.18
N ARG A 95 7.69 9.64 -6.65
CA ARG A 95 7.19 10.03 -5.33
C ARG A 95 6.31 11.27 -5.41
N GLU A 96 5.46 11.43 -4.43
CA GLU A 96 4.72 12.65 -4.20
C GLU A 96 5.55 13.60 -3.30
N PRO A 97 5.31 14.91 -3.36
CA PRO A 97 5.90 15.81 -2.38
C PRO A 97 5.40 15.43 -0.98
N TRP A 98 6.29 15.54 0.00
CA TRP A 98 5.91 15.36 1.40
C TRP A 98 5.02 16.50 1.84
N VAL A 99 3.82 16.16 2.32
CA VAL A 99 3.01 17.08 3.11
C VAL A 99 3.62 17.09 4.52
N PRO A 100 4.04 18.26 5.05
CA PRO A 100 4.53 18.36 6.41
C PRO A 100 3.49 17.84 7.40
N ALA A 101 3.91 16.96 8.32
CA ALA A 101 3.05 16.46 9.37
C ALA A 101 2.80 17.54 10.44
N GLU A 102 1.60 17.52 11.02
CA GLU A 102 1.26 18.31 12.20
C GLU A 102 1.52 17.50 13.48
N PRO A 103 1.87 18.15 14.60
CA PRO A 103 2.00 17.46 15.87
C PRO A 103 0.67 16.84 16.30
N LEU A 104 0.71 15.58 16.74
CA LEU A 104 -0.44 14.95 17.38
C LEU A 104 -0.86 15.70 18.66
N PRO A 105 -2.15 15.68 19.04
CA PRO A 105 -2.59 16.19 20.33
C PRO A 105 -1.83 15.54 21.50
N ASP A 106 -1.55 16.32 22.54
CA ASP A 106 -0.85 15.83 23.73
C ASP A 106 -1.78 15.04 24.65
N TRP A 107 -2.09 13.80 24.26
CA TRP A 107 -2.89 12.87 25.06
C TRP A 107 -2.14 12.30 26.27
N TRP A 108 -0.80 12.42 26.30
CA TRP A 108 0.06 11.88 27.35
C TRP A 108 1.08 12.93 27.80
N PRO A 109 0.64 13.97 28.53
CA PRO A 109 1.49 15.09 28.89
C PRO A 109 2.66 14.62 29.76
N GLY A 110 3.88 14.96 29.32
CA GLY A 110 5.13 14.61 30.00
C GLY A 110 5.61 13.17 29.80
N ASP A 111 4.93 12.38 28.95
CA ASP A 111 5.31 11.02 28.63
C ASP A 111 6.16 10.97 27.34
N ASP A 112 7.45 10.70 27.50
CA ASP A 112 8.45 10.64 26.44
C ASP A 112 8.64 9.23 25.86
N ARG A 113 7.85 8.24 26.30
CA ARG A 113 7.94 6.88 25.80
C ARG A 113 7.69 6.82 24.28
N PRO A 114 8.25 5.83 23.58
CA PRO A 114 8.02 5.65 22.15
C PRO A 114 6.53 5.48 21.85
N LEU A 115 6.10 6.01 20.71
CA LEU A 115 4.73 5.84 20.22
C LEU A 115 4.63 4.59 19.33
N VAL A 116 3.68 3.72 19.63
CA VAL A 116 3.24 2.64 18.74
C VAL A 116 2.00 3.13 18.01
N TYR A 117 2.04 3.15 16.68
CA TYR A 117 0.83 3.39 15.88
C TYR A 117 0.22 2.06 15.44
N ALA A 118 -0.98 1.75 15.92
CA ALA A 118 -1.68 0.49 15.68
C ALA A 118 -2.93 0.73 14.80
N THR A 119 -3.01 0.06 13.65
CA THR A 119 -4.13 0.25 12.72
C THR A 119 -4.33 -0.94 11.78
N PHE A 120 -5.58 -1.36 11.61
CA PHE A 120 -5.95 -2.29 10.54
C PHE A 120 -6.60 -1.60 9.34
N GLY A 121 -6.32 -0.31 9.18
CA GLY A 121 -6.78 0.49 8.07
C GLY A 121 -8.30 0.66 8.03
N THR A 122 -8.80 1.03 6.87
CA THR A 122 -10.21 1.39 6.67
C THR A 122 -11.07 0.22 6.20
N VAL A 123 -10.47 -0.81 5.59
CA VAL A 123 -11.20 -1.93 4.99
C VAL A 123 -11.70 -2.91 6.06
N LEU A 124 -10.90 -3.20 7.07
CA LEU A 124 -11.26 -4.17 8.11
C LEU A 124 -12.56 -3.78 8.81
N GLY A 125 -12.82 -2.49 9.03
CA GLY A 125 -14.02 -2.00 9.72
C GLY A 125 -15.35 -2.41 9.10
N HIS A 126 -15.35 -2.88 7.85
CA HIS A 126 -16.55 -3.36 7.15
C HIS A 126 -16.72 -4.88 7.21
N MET A 127 -15.82 -5.59 7.90
CA MET A 127 -15.86 -7.05 8.05
C MET A 127 -16.55 -7.47 9.34
N SER A 128 -17.21 -8.63 9.34
CA SER A 128 -17.87 -9.17 10.53
C SER A 128 -16.91 -9.46 11.69
N THR A 129 -15.62 -9.59 11.43
CA THR A 129 -14.57 -9.86 12.42
C THR A 129 -13.82 -8.61 12.89
N ALA A 130 -14.27 -7.41 12.50
CA ALA A 130 -13.61 -6.14 12.79
C ALA A 130 -13.43 -5.89 14.29
N VAL A 131 -14.52 -5.91 15.06
CA VAL A 131 -14.51 -5.64 16.50
C VAL A 131 -13.60 -6.62 17.23
N ARG A 132 -13.72 -7.92 16.92
CA ARG A 132 -12.86 -8.96 17.50
C ARG A 132 -11.38 -8.74 17.19
N SER A 133 -11.05 -8.44 15.93
CA SER A 133 -9.66 -8.23 15.52
C SER A 133 -9.06 -6.97 16.17
N MET A 134 -9.85 -5.90 16.30
CA MET A 134 -9.44 -4.69 17.01
C MET A 134 -9.29 -4.92 18.52
N ALA A 135 -10.15 -5.73 19.13
CA ALA A 135 -10.01 -6.12 20.54
C ALA A 135 -8.71 -6.91 20.78
N VAL A 136 -8.39 -7.88 19.93
CA VAL A 136 -7.11 -8.62 20.00
C VAL A 136 -5.91 -7.68 19.83
N LEU A 137 -6.02 -6.68 18.93
CA LEU A 137 -4.97 -5.67 18.78
C LEU A 137 -4.84 -4.78 20.01
N LEU A 138 -5.96 -4.37 20.62
CA LEU A 138 -5.99 -3.60 21.86
C LEU A 138 -5.34 -4.38 23.01
N ASP A 139 -5.68 -5.66 23.15
CA ASP A 139 -5.09 -6.54 24.16
C ASP A 139 -3.57 -6.69 23.97
N ALA A 140 -3.13 -6.83 22.72
CA ALA A 140 -1.70 -6.97 22.38
C ALA A 140 -0.86 -5.74 22.74
N VAL A 141 -1.47 -4.57 22.83
CA VAL A 141 -0.76 -3.29 23.07
C VAL A 141 -1.00 -2.72 24.47
N ALA A 142 -1.98 -3.26 25.21
CA ALA A 142 -2.37 -2.79 26.54
C ALA A 142 -1.24 -2.82 27.58
N GLY A 143 -0.37 -3.83 27.51
CA GLY A 143 0.72 -4.04 28.48
C GLY A 143 2.07 -3.45 28.09
N LEU A 144 2.16 -2.73 26.95
CA LEU A 144 3.42 -2.20 26.46
C LEU A 144 3.89 -1.01 27.29
N ASP A 145 5.19 -0.94 27.58
CA ASP A 145 5.83 0.28 28.06
C ASP A 145 6.04 1.28 26.91
N ALA A 146 4.93 1.73 26.33
CA ALA A 146 4.88 2.64 25.18
C ALA A 146 3.56 3.38 25.18
N ARG A 147 3.56 4.58 24.60
CA ARG A 147 2.31 5.27 24.22
C ARG A 147 1.75 4.55 23.00
N VAL A 148 0.44 4.38 22.91
CA VAL A 148 -0.19 3.67 21.80
C VAL A 148 -1.31 4.51 21.22
N LEU A 149 -1.20 4.85 19.95
CA LEU A 149 -2.32 5.38 19.17
C LEU A 149 -2.94 4.23 18.39
N LEU A 150 -4.18 3.87 18.69
CA LEU A 150 -4.95 2.86 17.97
C LEU A 150 -6.04 3.54 17.15
N THR A 151 -6.01 3.36 15.83
CA THR A 151 -7.11 3.83 14.96
C THR A 151 -8.02 2.69 14.51
N THR A 152 -9.32 2.84 14.73
CA THR A 152 -10.32 1.80 14.42
C THR A 152 -10.92 1.91 13.01
N GLY A 153 -10.73 3.05 12.35
CA GLY A 153 -11.47 3.38 11.13
C GLY A 153 -12.93 3.72 11.42
N ARG A 154 -13.64 4.20 10.40
CA ARG A 154 -15.04 4.68 10.55
C ARG A 154 -16.06 3.55 10.74
N GLY A 155 -15.70 2.30 10.44
CA GLY A 155 -16.60 1.15 10.53
C GLY A 155 -16.70 0.53 11.93
N VAL A 156 -15.82 0.91 12.87
CA VAL A 156 -15.84 0.42 14.25
C VAL A 156 -15.89 1.60 15.20
N ASP A 157 -16.95 1.62 16.02
CA ASP A 157 -17.07 2.55 17.14
C ASP A 157 -16.09 2.14 18.27
N PRO A 158 -15.19 3.03 18.74
CA PRO A 158 -14.30 2.76 19.85
C PRO A 158 -15.01 2.24 21.11
N VAL A 159 -16.25 2.64 21.35
CA VAL A 159 -17.05 2.17 22.50
C VAL A 159 -17.23 0.64 22.48
N ALA A 160 -17.30 0.04 21.29
CA ALA A 160 -17.44 -1.41 21.13
C ALA A 160 -16.21 -2.20 21.58
N LEU A 161 -15.06 -1.54 21.77
CA LEU A 161 -13.82 -2.16 22.27
C LEU A 161 -13.72 -2.13 23.80
N GLY A 162 -14.64 -1.46 24.48
CA GLY A 162 -14.58 -1.26 25.92
C GLY A 162 -13.61 -0.14 26.33
N PRO A 163 -13.30 -0.01 27.63
CA PRO A 163 -12.42 1.04 28.11
C PRO A 163 -10.98 0.83 27.61
N ALA A 164 -10.39 1.90 27.07
CA ALA A 164 -9.00 1.88 26.65
C ALA A 164 -8.05 1.84 27.88
N PRO A 165 -6.98 1.03 27.85
CA PRO A 165 -5.91 1.09 28.84
C PRO A 165 -5.25 2.48 28.90
N ALA A 166 -4.64 2.84 30.03
CA ALA A 166 -4.09 4.18 30.25
C ALA A 166 -3.01 4.61 29.23
N ASN A 167 -2.27 3.64 28.68
CA ASN A 167 -1.25 3.88 27.66
C ASN A 167 -1.81 3.95 26.23
N VAL A 168 -3.11 3.71 26.04
CA VAL A 168 -3.75 3.62 24.72
C VAL A 168 -4.73 4.77 24.51
N ARG A 169 -4.54 5.51 23.41
CA ARG A 169 -5.53 6.42 22.85
C ARG A 169 -6.19 5.73 21.68
N VAL A 170 -7.50 5.56 21.76
CA VAL A 170 -8.31 5.02 20.66
C VAL A 170 -9.00 6.18 19.94
N GLU A 171 -8.83 6.24 18.63
CA GLU A 171 -9.49 7.20 17.74
C GLU A 171 -10.13 6.45 16.56
N GLN A 172 -11.18 7.00 15.96
CA GLN A 172 -11.67 6.45 14.69
C GLN A 172 -10.77 6.84 13.51
N TRP A 173 -10.23 8.06 13.57
CA TRP A 173 -9.42 8.63 12.51
C TRP A 173 -8.48 9.71 13.06
N VAL A 174 -7.27 9.72 12.53
CA VAL A 174 -6.30 10.82 12.60
C VAL A 174 -5.65 10.95 11.23
N ASP A 175 -4.95 12.06 10.96
CA ASP A 175 -4.10 12.09 9.77
C ASP A 175 -2.99 11.04 9.90
N GLN A 176 -2.86 10.19 8.88
CA GLN A 176 -1.90 9.10 8.90
C GLN A 176 -0.47 9.65 8.81
N ALA A 177 -0.24 10.78 8.13
CA ALA A 177 1.08 11.38 8.04
C ALA A 177 1.59 11.78 9.44
N ASP A 178 0.73 12.40 10.25
CA ASP A 178 1.02 12.81 11.63
C ASP A 178 1.31 11.61 12.52
N ALA A 179 0.46 10.59 12.46
CA ALA A 179 0.64 9.37 13.21
C ALA A 179 1.95 8.66 12.86
N LEU A 180 2.28 8.59 11.57
CA LEU A 180 3.50 7.92 11.11
C LEU A 180 4.77 8.72 11.41
N GLU A 181 4.70 10.06 11.42
CA GLU A 181 5.84 10.92 11.79
C GLU A 181 6.21 10.75 13.26
N ALA A 182 5.22 10.64 14.13
CA ALA A 182 5.44 10.43 15.56
C ALA A 182 5.78 8.97 15.94
N ALA A 183 5.53 8.01 15.05
CA ALA A 183 5.61 6.58 15.37
C ALA A 183 7.04 6.05 15.47
N SER A 184 7.30 5.30 16.54
CA SER A 184 8.52 4.49 16.69
C SER A 184 8.41 3.11 16.02
N VAL A 185 7.18 2.60 15.89
CA VAL A 185 6.85 1.34 15.21
C VAL A 185 5.37 1.38 14.83
N VAL A 186 5.05 0.75 13.70
CA VAL A 186 3.66 0.61 13.22
C VAL A 186 3.22 -0.83 13.31
N VAL A 187 2.05 -1.10 13.90
CA VAL A 187 1.39 -2.41 13.84
C VAL A 187 0.25 -2.29 12.85
N CYS A 188 0.31 -3.06 11.77
CA CYS A 188 -0.76 -3.05 10.79
C CYS A 188 -1.01 -4.39 10.13
N HIS A 189 -2.12 -4.48 9.42
CA HIS A 189 -2.52 -5.67 8.67
C HIS A 189 -1.72 -5.87 7.37
N GLY A 190 -0.82 -4.95 7.00
CA GLY A 190 0.02 -5.07 5.81
C GLY A 190 -0.55 -4.44 4.55
N GLY A 191 -1.62 -3.65 4.63
CA GLY A 191 -2.10 -2.88 3.49
C GLY A 191 -1.02 -1.93 2.95
N SER A 192 -0.94 -1.78 1.64
CA SER A 192 0.15 -1.04 0.97
C SER A 192 0.28 0.41 1.48
N GLY A 193 -0.83 1.15 1.65
CA GLY A 193 -0.79 2.55 2.10
C GLY A 193 -0.10 2.75 3.46
N THR A 194 -0.44 1.94 4.47
CA THR A 194 0.18 2.04 5.81
C THR A 194 1.60 1.48 5.80
N THR A 195 1.82 0.34 5.13
CA THR A 195 3.12 -0.35 5.12
C THR A 195 4.18 0.54 4.48
N PHE A 196 3.96 1.00 3.25
CA PHE A 196 4.94 1.81 2.53
C PHE A 196 4.98 3.25 3.04
N GLY A 197 3.88 3.76 3.62
CA GLY A 197 3.89 5.06 4.31
C GLY A 197 4.81 5.08 5.55
N ALA A 198 4.82 3.98 6.31
CA ALA A 198 5.72 3.82 7.45
C ALA A 198 7.19 3.68 7.00
N LEU A 199 7.44 2.80 6.02
CA LEU A 199 8.78 2.59 5.49
C LEU A 199 9.37 3.84 4.83
N ALA A 200 8.54 4.66 4.17
CA ALA A 200 8.94 5.94 3.62
C ALA A 200 9.51 6.90 4.67
N ARG A 201 9.10 6.78 5.95
CA ARG A 201 9.60 7.56 7.10
C ARG A 201 10.69 6.82 7.89
N GLY A 202 11.15 5.68 7.39
CA GLY A 202 12.12 4.85 8.11
C GLY A 202 11.56 4.18 9.37
N VAL A 203 10.23 4.06 9.48
CA VAL A 203 9.56 3.45 10.62
C VAL A 203 9.37 1.95 10.38
N PRO A 204 9.87 1.07 11.28
CA PRO A 204 9.69 -0.37 11.15
C PRO A 204 8.22 -0.79 11.37
N VAL A 205 7.84 -1.92 10.77
CA VAL A 205 6.44 -2.39 10.77
C VAL A 205 6.30 -3.80 11.36
N VAL A 206 5.32 -4.00 12.24
CA VAL A 206 4.80 -5.32 12.60
C VAL A 206 3.58 -5.59 11.72
N VAL A 207 3.70 -6.59 10.84
CA VAL A 207 2.67 -6.93 9.85
C VAL A 207 1.86 -8.14 10.31
N VAL A 208 0.54 -8.00 10.37
CA VAL A 208 -0.44 -9.03 10.72
C VAL A 208 -1.31 -9.33 9.50
N PRO A 209 -0.80 -10.09 8.50
CA PRO A 209 -1.45 -10.19 7.20
C PRO A 209 -2.74 -11.02 7.24
N MET A 210 -3.81 -10.48 6.67
CA MET A 210 -5.14 -11.12 6.65
C MET A 210 -5.52 -11.56 5.22
N PHE A 211 -5.68 -10.62 4.28
CA PHE A 211 -6.23 -10.84 2.93
C PHE A 211 -5.57 -9.96 1.85
N ALA A 212 -6.02 -10.08 0.59
CA ALA A 212 -5.53 -9.28 -0.56
C ALA A 212 -4.00 -9.32 -0.73
N ASP A 213 -3.37 -8.16 -0.92
CA ASP A 213 -1.93 -7.93 -1.15
C ASP A 213 -1.08 -8.05 0.13
N GLN A 214 -1.71 -7.91 1.30
CA GLN A 214 -1.07 -7.94 2.62
C GLN A 214 -0.05 -9.07 2.84
N PRO A 215 -0.29 -10.32 2.38
CA PRO A 215 0.65 -11.42 2.61
C PRO A 215 1.92 -11.26 1.78
N VAL A 216 1.81 -10.66 0.60
CA VAL A 216 2.96 -10.36 -0.27
C VAL A 216 3.76 -9.21 0.32
N ASN A 217 3.08 -8.16 0.80
CA ASN A 217 3.72 -7.07 1.52
C ASN A 217 4.46 -7.55 2.77
N ALA A 218 3.84 -8.46 3.54
CA ALA A 218 4.46 -9.06 4.72
C ALA A 218 5.77 -9.78 4.37
N VAL A 219 5.79 -10.57 3.28
CA VAL A 219 7.00 -11.24 2.80
C VAL A 219 8.06 -10.22 2.36
N ALA A 220 7.68 -9.15 1.66
CA ALA A 220 8.61 -8.10 1.26
C ALA A 220 9.26 -7.41 2.47
N VAL A 221 8.46 -7.05 3.48
CA VAL A 221 8.93 -6.46 4.75
C VAL A 221 9.89 -7.40 5.50
N GLU A 222 9.53 -8.69 5.61
CA GLU A 222 10.34 -9.71 6.29
C GLU A 222 11.68 -9.91 5.58
N ARG A 223 11.68 -10.02 4.24
CA ARG A 223 12.88 -10.20 3.43
C ARG A 223 13.82 -9.00 3.49
N ALA A 224 13.28 -7.79 3.51
CA ALA A 224 14.07 -6.58 3.67
C ALA A 224 14.59 -6.38 5.09
N GLY A 225 14.09 -7.17 6.05
CA GLY A 225 14.42 -7.04 7.46
C GLY A 225 13.90 -5.75 8.09
N ALA A 226 12.90 -5.08 7.46
CA ALA A 226 12.36 -3.78 7.86
C ALA A 226 11.22 -3.90 8.89
N GLY A 227 10.94 -5.11 9.36
CA GLY A 227 9.81 -5.38 10.23
C GLY A 227 9.75 -6.82 10.71
N THR A 228 8.63 -7.18 11.31
CA THR A 228 8.34 -8.55 11.77
C THR A 228 6.95 -8.95 11.32
N VAL A 229 6.76 -10.20 10.91
CA VAL A 229 5.46 -10.70 10.46
C VAL A 229 4.87 -11.63 11.52
N VAL A 230 3.69 -11.28 12.01
CA VAL A 230 2.88 -12.14 12.87
C VAL A 230 1.78 -12.75 12.01
N ARG A 231 2.00 -13.97 11.52
CA ARG A 231 1.01 -14.70 10.75
C ARG A 231 -0.11 -15.16 11.71
N PRO A 232 -1.38 -14.74 11.52
CA PRO A 232 -2.49 -15.19 12.35
C PRO A 232 -2.70 -16.71 12.26
N ALA A 233 -3.22 -17.31 13.34
CA ALA A 233 -3.58 -18.73 13.32
C ALA A 233 -4.78 -19.01 12.38
N ASP A 234 -5.77 -18.11 12.37
CA ASP A 234 -6.83 -18.05 11.35
C ASP A 234 -6.83 -16.67 10.70
N ARG A 235 -6.71 -16.63 9.37
CA ARG A 235 -6.68 -15.37 8.59
C ARG A 235 -8.03 -14.65 8.59
N ARG A 236 -9.11 -15.35 8.93
CA ARG A 236 -10.47 -14.80 8.97
C ARG A 236 -10.76 -14.08 10.28
N SER A 237 -10.09 -14.46 11.36
CA SER A 237 -10.34 -13.92 12.70
C SER A 237 -9.12 -14.07 13.59
N LEU A 238 -8.68 -12.97 14.19
CA LEU A 238 -7.64 -13.03 15.22
C LEU A 238 -8.18 -13.66 16.52
N GLY A 239 -7.28 -14.25 17.30
CA GLY A 239 -7.55 -14.76 18.65
C GLY A 239 -6.41 -14.46 19.64
N ASP A 240 -6.59 -14.85 20.89
CA ASP A 240 -5.73 -14.46 22.02
C ASP A 240 -4.26 -14.84 21.82
N GLY A 241 -4.00 -16.01 21.24
CA GLY A 241 -2.63 -16.41 20.91
C GLY A 241 -1.96 -15.50 19.88
N ASP A 242 -2.73 -14.79 19.05
CA ASP A 242 -2.19 -13.76 18.14
C ASP A 242 -1.81 -12.48 18.92
N ALA A 243 -2.56 -12.09 19.96
CA ALA A 243 -2.24 -10.93 20.79
C ALA A 243 -0.83 -11.05 21.41
N GLU A 244 -0.55 -12.19 22.04
CA GLU A 244 0.77 -12.45 22.66
C GLU A 244 1.92 -12.44 21.64
N ARG A 245 1.66 -12.83 20.38
CA ARG A 245 2.67 -12.79 19.31
C ARG A 245 2.88 -11.36 18.80
N ILE A 246 1.80 -10.58 18.66
CA ILE A 246 1.86 -9.16 18.29
C ILE A 246 2.61 -8.37 19.38
N GLU A 247 2.23 -8.52 20.64
CA GLU A 247 2.86 -7.86 21.79
C GLU A 247 4.38 -8.13 21.81
N ARG A 248 4.79 -9.40 21.68
CA ARG A 248 6.21 -9.77 21.62
C ARG A 248 6.94 -9.14 20.45
N ALA A 249 6.34 -9.13 19.26
CA ALA A 249 6.95 -8.53 18.08
C ALA A 249 7.16 -7.02 18.25
N VAL A 250 6.18 -6.31 18.80
CA VAL A 250 6.27 -4.87 19.08
C VAL A 250 7.35 -4.59 20.12
N ARG A 251 7.33 -5.33 21.24
CA ARG A 251 8.29 -5.16 22.33
C ARG A 251 9.73 -5.31 21.87
N VAL A 252 10.02 -6.33 21.04
CA VAL A 252 11.36 -6.54 20.48
C VAL A 252 11.84 -5.35 19.66
N ILE A 253 10.97 -4.72 18.86
CA ILE A 253 11.34 -3.56 18.04
C ILE A 253 11.55 -2.32 18.92
N VAL A 254 10.67 -2.10 19.89
CA VAL A 254 10.74 -0.97 20.83
C VAL A 254 12.00 -1.06 21.71
N ASP A 255 12.26 -2.19 22.33
CA ASP A 255 13.41 -2.39 23.23
C ASP A 255 14.75 -2.30 22.50
N ARG A 256 14.83 -2.83 21.28
CA ARG A 256 16.03 -2.68 20.43
C ARG A 256 16.28 -1.23 20.06
N SER A 257 15.22 -0.48 19.73
CA SER A 257 15.34 0.94 19.38
C SER A 257 15.85 1.77 20.56
N ARG A 258 15.48 1.42 21.80
CA ARG A 258 15.99 2.07 23.02
C ARG A 258 17.43 1.70 23.35
N SER A 259 17.78 0.41 23.24
CA SER A 259 19.06 -0.10 23.74
C SER A 259 20.22 0.03 22.76
N ARG A 260 19.96 0.01 21.44
CA ARG A 260 21.01 -0.06 20.40
C ARG A 260 20.57 0.63 19.10
N PRO A 261 20.41 1.97 19.09
CA PRO A 261 19.98 2.72 17.90
C PRO A 261 20.92 2.54 16.69
N ASP A 262 22.21 2.27 16.94
CA ASP A 262 23.26 2.30 15.92
C ASP A 262 23.60 0.92 15.30
N LEU A 263 23.08 -0.17 15.87
CA LEU A 263 23.54 -1.55 15.58
C LEU A 263 22.68 -2.32 14.57
N GLY A 264 22.08 -1.62 13.61
CA GLY A 264 21.28 -2.25 12.55
C GLY A 264 19.95 -2.85 13.03
N GLY A 265 19.23 -3.53 12.12
CA GLY A 265 17.91 -4.10 12.39
C GLY A 265 16.76 -3.36 11.70
N PRO A 266 15.50 -3.58 12.13
CA PRO A 266 14.31 -3.11 11.41
C PRO A 266 14.29 -1.63 11.09
N ARG A 267 14.73 -0.78 12.03
CA ARG A 267 14.77 0.67 11.83
C ARG A 267 15.79 1.09 10.77
N ARG A 268 16.98 0.49 10.73
CA ARG A 268 17.99 0.78 9.70
C ARG A 268 17.52 0.32 8.32
N ALA A 269 16.91 -0.87 8.23
CA ALA A 269 16.35 -1.38 6.99
C ALA A 269 15.21 -0.48 6.48
N ALA A 270 14.28 -0.11 7.36
CA ALA A 270 13.22 0.84 7.03
C ALA A 270 13.80 2.19 6.59
N ALA A 271 14.80 2.74 7.27
CA ALA A 271 15.45 4.00 6.88
C ALA A 271 16.11 3.93 5.49
N ALA A 272 16.74 2.79 5.14
CA ALA A 272 17.31 2.59 3.81
C ALA A 272 16.22 2.57 2.73
N ILE A 273 15.08 1.92 3.00
CA ILE A 273 13.91 1.94 2.10
C ILE A 273 13.35 3.36 1.97
N GLY A 274 13.22 4.08 3.09
CA GLY A 274 12.76 5.48 3.09
C GLY A 274 13.66 6.39 2.27
N ALA A 275 14.99 6.21 2.37
CA ALA A 275 15.96 6.94 1.56
C ALA A 275 15.82 6.61 0.05
N GLU A 276 15.60 5.35 -0.32
CA GLU A 276 15.32 4.96 -1.70
C GLU A 276 14.04 5.61 -2.23
N MET A 277 12.96 5.58 -1.45
CA MET A 277 11.69 6.22 -1.82
C MET A 277 11.81 7.74 -1.95
N ALA A 278 12.58 8.40 -1.07
CA ALA A 278 12.84 9.83 -1.13
C ALA A 278 13.72 10.24 -2.33
N ALA A 279 14.55 9.32 -2.83
CA ALA A 279 15.40 9.55 -4.01
C ALA A 279 14.65 9.37 -5.35
N LEU A 280 13.41 8.86 -5.34
CA LEU A 280 12.59 8.79 -6.54
C LEU A 280 12.30 10.19 -7.11
N PRO A 281 12.12 10.33 -8.43
CA PRO A 281 11.72 11.59 -9.05
C PRO A 281 10.32 12.01 -8.59
N LEU A 282 10.04 13.32 -8.54
CA LEU A 282 8.68 13.78 -8.21
C LEU A 282 7.72 13.38 -9.33
N LEU A 283 6.45 13.15 -8.97
CA LEU A 283 5.39 12.88 -9.93
C LEU A 283 5.39 13.88 -11.10
N LEU A 284 5.55 15.17 -10.80
CA LEU A 284 5.53 16.23 -11.82
C LEU A 284 6.78 16.25 -12.71
N ASP A 285 7.89 15.67 -12.26
CA ASP A 285 9.10 15.52 -13.08
C ASP A 285 8.94 14.35 -14.07
N VAL A 286 8.19 13.32 -13.68
CA VAL A 286 7.87 12.14 -14.50
C VAL A 286 6.72 12.42 -15.48
N PHE A 287 5.74 13.20 -15.02
CA PHE A 287 4.53 13.57 -15.75
C PHE A 287 4.38 15.09 -15.80
N PRO A 288 5.19 15.79 -16.61
CA PRO A 288 5.07 17.24 -16.75
C PRO A 288 3.69 17.56 -17.34
N GLY A 289 2.85 18.30 -16.59
CA GLY A 289 1.47 18.63 -16.97
C GLY A 289 1.34 19.59 -18.16
N ASP A 290 2.41 19.83 -18.91
CA ASP A 290 2.44 20.78 -20.01
C ASP A 290 2.07 20.07 -21.32
N ARG A 291 0.94 20.47 -21.92
CA ARG A 291 0.35 19.84 -23.12
C ARG A 291 1.24 19.90 -24.38
N GLY A 292 2.40 20.56 -24.31
CA GLY A 292 3.36 20.73 -25.41
C GLY A 292 4.62 19.87 -25.30
N ALA A 293 4.83 19.13 -24.21
CA ALA A 293 5.94 18.20 -24.10
C ALA A 293 5.59 16.89 -24.82
N VAL A 294 6.49 16.41 -25.68
CA VAL A 294 6.36 15.09 -26.32
C VAL A 294 6.27 14.06 -25.21
N SER A 295 5.10 13.43 -25.10
CA SER A 295 4.82 12.45 -24.07
C SER A 295 5.81 11.29 -24.18
N PRO A 296 6.54 10.93 -23.10
CA PRO A 296 7.44 9.76 -23.11
C PRO A 296 6.71 8.43 -23.29
N TRP A 297 5.37 8.47 -23.35
CA TRP A 297 4.45 7.35 -23.49
C TRP A 297 4.16 6.96 -24.93
N VAL A 298 4.53 7.83 -25.89
CA VAL A 298 4.44 7.49 -27.31
C VAL A 298 5.73 6.77 -27.71
N GLY A 299 5.82 5.51 -27.32
CA GLY A 299 6.57 4.56 -28.13
C GLY A 299 5.99 4.58 -29.54
N ASP A 300 6.85 4.55 -30.55
CA ASP A 300 6.52 4.67 -31.97
C ASP A 300 5.24 3.88 -32.29
N VAL A 301 4.12 4.59 -32.51
CA VAL A 301 2.78 4.01 -32.66
C VAL A 301 2.75 3.03 -33.85
N ASP A 302 3.71 3.18 -34.76
CA ASP A 302 3.93 2.30 -35.90
C ASP A 302 4.44 0.90 -35.52
N GLN A 303 5.04 0.70 -34.35
CA GLN A 303 5.42 -0.66 -33.90
C GLN A 303 4.25 -1.50 -33.38
N LEU A 304 3.15 -0.88 -32.96
CA LEU A 304 1.91 -1.56 -32.54
C LEU A 304 0.94 -1.79 -33.71
N ARG A 305 1.15 -1.11 -34.84
CA ARG A 305 0.47 -1.37 -36.11
C ARG A 305 1.22 -2.48 -36.82
N GLY A 306 0.92 -3.73 -36.48
CA GLY A 306 1.37 -4.87 -37.28
C GLY A 306 1.07 -4.62 -38.76
N ASP A 307 2.11 -4.75 -39.58
CA ASP A 307 2.11 -4.50 -41.02
C ASP A 307 0.93 -5.24 -41.72
N PRO A 308 -0.07 -4.51 -42.26
CA PRO A 308 -1.15 -5.13 -43.01
C PRO A 308 -0.69 -5.34 -44.46
N GLY A 309 0.19 -6.32 -44.68
CA GLY A 309 0.25 -6.99 -45.96
C GLY A 309 1.63 -7.29 -46.53
N THR A 310 1.91 -8.59 -46.65
CA THR A 310 2.15 -9.18 -47.98
C THR A 310 1.57 -10.59 -48.01
N SER A 311 0.36 -10.73 -48.57
CA SER A 311 -0.01 -11.97 -49.26
C SER A 311 0.62 -11.95 -50.65
N ARG A 312 1.49 -12.90 -50.93
CA ARG A 312 1.61 -13.53 -52.25
C ARG A 312 1.85 -15.02 -52.05
#